data_AF-A0A258E7F6-F1
#
_entry.id   AF-A0A258E7F6-F1
#
_cell.length_a   1.000
_cell.length_b   1.000
_cell.length_c   1.000
_cell.angle_alpha   90.00
_cell.angle_beta   90.00
_cell.angle_gamma   90.00
#
_symmetry.space_group_name_H-M   'P 1'
#
loop_
_entity.id
_entity.type
_entity.pdbx_description
1 polymer ?
#
loop_
_entity_poly.entity_id
_entity_poly.type
_entity_poly.pdbx_seq_one_letter_code
_entity_poly.pdbx_strand_id
1 'polypeptide(L)' 'MKVNFLGTGTSQGVPVIGCQCQVCQSLDFRNKRLRTSIHIEVSGHSLVIDTGPDFRQQMLRSGVKKLDAVIFTHEHKDH' A
#
# COMPACT_ATOMS: atom_id res chain seq x y z
N MET A 1 12.48 14.08 -6.31
CA MET A 1 11.30 13.45 -5.68
C MET A 1 11.25 12.00 -6.11
N LYS A 2 10.95 11.08 -5.19
CA LYS A 2 10.77 9.65 -5.48
C LYS A 2 9.46 9.18 -4.87
N VAL A 3 8.70 8.38 -5.62
CA VAL A 3 7.39 7.85 -5.22
C VAL A 3 7.46 6.33 -5.23
N ASN A 4 7.12 5.72 -4.10
CA ASN A 4 7.07 4.27 -3.94
C ASN A 4 5.61 3.85 -3.74
N PHE A 5 5.10 3.02 -4.64
CA PHE A 5 3.78 2.41 -4.48
C PHE A 5 3.83 1.31 -3.43
N LEU A 6 3.23 1.57 -2.27
CA LEU A 6 3.16 0.62 -1.16
C LEU A 6 2.00 -0.37 -1.36
N GLY A 7 0.91 0.08 -1.99
CA GLY A 7 -0.14 -0.79 -2.47
C GLY A 7 -0.89 -0.16 -3.64
N THR A 8 -1.51 -1.02 -4.44
CA THR A 8 -2.23 -0.67 -5.68
C THR A 8 -3.52 -1.47 -5.82
N GLY A 9 -4.00 -2.02 -4.71
CA GLY A 9 -5.22 -2.80 -4.61
C GLY A 9 -6.43 -1.93 -4.30
N THR A 10 -7.61 -2.51 -4.54
CA THR A 10 -8.89 -2.00 -4.02
C THR A 10 -8.97 -2.15 -2.49
N SER A 11 -10.07 -1.73 -1.87
CA SER A 11 -10.32 -1.79 -0.43
C SER A 11 -10.15 -3.18 0.19
N GLN A 12 -10.37 -4.23 -0.60
CA GLN A 12 -10.20 -5.64 -0.19
C GLN A 12 -8.82 -6.22 -0.50
N GLY A 13 -7.97 -5.48 -1.23
CA GLY A 13 -6.75 -6.01 -1.83
C GLY A 13 -7.01 -7.02 -2.95
N VAL A 14 -5.94 -7.66 -3.42
CA VAL A 14 -6.00 -8.82 -4.33
C VAL A 14 -4.96 -9.84 -3.86
N PRO A 15 -5.31 -11.10 -3.59
CA PRO A 15 -6.62 -11.73 -3.80
C PRO A 15 -7.69 -11.26 -2.81
N VAL A 16 -8.95 -11.30 -3.25
CA VAL A 16 -10.11 -11.11 -2.37
C VAL A 16 -10.38 -12.41 -1.61
N ILE A 17 -10.66 -12.31 -0.31
CA ILE A 17 -10.94 -13.47 0.56
C ILE A 17 -12.08 -14.31 -0.05
N GLY A 18 -11.81 -15.60 -0.29
CA GLY A 18 -12.77 -16.55 -0.86
C GLY A 18 -12.94 -16.49 -2.38
N CYS A 19 -12.32 -15.55 -3.09
CA CYS A 19 -12.45 -15.44 -4.55
C CYS A 19 -11.55 -16.43 -5.30
N GLN A 20 -12.12 -17.15 -6.27
CA GLN A 20 -11.41 -18.14 -7.10
C GLN A 20 -11.24 -17.71 -8.57
N CYS A 21 -11.40 -16.42 -8.89
CA CYS A 21 -11.21 -15.97 -10.28
C CYS A 21 -9.74 -16.06 -10.73
N GLN A 22 -9.51 -16.01 -12.04
CA GLN A 22 -8.18 -16.11 -12.65
C GLN A 22 -7.17 -15.10 -12.07
N VAL A 23 -7.60 -13.89 -11.73
CA VAL A 23 -6.71 -12.85 -11.16
C VAL A 23 -6.32 -13.19 -9.72
N CYS A 24 -7.27 -13.61 -8.88
CA CYS A 24 -6.99 -13.98 -7.49
C CYS A 24 -6.09 -15.23 -7.40
N GLN A 25 -6.27 -16.17 -8.32
CA GLN A 25 -5.46 -17.39 -8.42
C GLN A 25 -4.14 -17.20 -9.18
N SER A 26 -3.91 -16.03 -9.79
CA SER A 26 -2.70 -15.77 -10.58
C SER A 26 -1.44 -15.98 -9.75
N LEU A 27 -0.45 -16.65 -10.35
CA LEU A 27 0.90 -16.82 -9.80
C LEU A 27 1.80 -15.61 -10.07
N ASP A 28 1.36 -14.68 -10.93
CA ASP A 28 2.07 -13.42 -11.15
C ASP A 28 2.01 -12.57 -9.88
N PHE A 29 3.16 -12.30 -9.27
CA PHE A 29 3.26 -11.53 -8.04
C PHE A 29 2.69 -10.11 -8.17
N ARG A 30 2.64 -9.55 -9.39
CA ARG A 30 2.05 -8.22 -9.67
C ARG A 30 0.53 -8.20 -9.47
N ASN A 31 -0.12 -9.37 -9.47
CA ASN A 31 -1.52 -9.52 -9.11
C ASN A 31 -1.76 -9.66 -7.60
N LYS A 32 -0.71 -9.71 -6.77
CA LYS A 32 -0.82 -9.68 -5.31
C LYS A 32 -0.70 -8.23 -4.82
N ARG A 33 -1.84 -7.60 -4.54
CA ARG A 33 -1.94 -6.16 -4.28
C ARG A 33 -2.47 -5.89 -2.87
N LEU A 34 -1.67 -5.17 -2.08
CA LEU A 34 -2.08 -4.58 -0.81
C LEU A 34 -2.99 -3.37 -1.06
N ARG A 35 -3.76 -2.94 -0.05
CA ARG A 35 -4.58 -1.70 -0.14
C ARG A 35 -3.73 -0.50 -0.53
N THR A 36 -4.34 0.43 -1.26
CA THR A 36 -3.69 1.63 -1.79
C THR A 36 -2.96 2.41 -0.69
N SER A 37 -1.70 2.75 -0.98
CA SER A 37 -0.89 3.68 -0.19
C SER A 37 0.36 4.01 -1.01
N ILE A 38 0.90 5.21 -0.84
CA ILE A 38 2.18 5.61 -1.43
C ILE A 38 3.09 6.25 -0.38
N HIS A 39 4.39 6.02 -0.54
CA HIS A 39 5.43 6.74 0.18
C HIS A 39 6.14 7.70 -0.76
N ILE A 40 6.38 8.93 -0.29
CA ILE A 40 7.03 9.99 -1.05
C ILE A 40 8.30 10.42 -0.31
N GLU A 41 9.41 10.40 -1.02
CA GLU A 41 10.68 11.01 -0.60
C GLU A 41 10.88 12.31 -1.39
N VAL A 42 10.84 13.45 -0.70
CA VAL A 42 10.96 14.77 -1.31
C VAL A 42 11.71 15.73 -0.40
N SER A 43 12.74 16.40 -0.93
CA SER A 43 13.52 17.40 -0.19
C SER A 43 13.99 16.93 1.21
N GLY A 44 14.43 15.67 1.31
CA GLY A 44 14.89 15.07 2.57
C GLY A 44 13.77 14.64 3.54
N HIS A 45 12.50 14.83 3.18
CA HIS A 45 11.35 14.42 3.97
C HIS A 45 10.76 13.10 3.45
N SER A 46 10.29 12.28 4.40
CA SER A 46 9.62 11.01 4.17
C SER A 46 8.15 11.12 4.57
N LEU A 47 7.26 10.97 3.60
CA LEU A 47 5.83 11.16 3.77
C LEU A 47 5.11 9.87 3.35
N VAL A 48 4.07 9.48 4.07
CA VAL A 48 3.16 8.42 3.62
C VAL A 48 1.76 9.00 3.41
N ILE A 49 1.13 8.61 2.31
CA ILE A 49 -0.28 8.88 2.05
C ILE A 49 -1.04 7.60 2.35
N ASP A 50 -1.96 7.69 3.31
CA ASP A 50 -2.79 6.62 3.86
C ASP A 50 -2.00 5.52 4.61
N THR A 51 -2.51 5.13 5.78
CA THR A 51 -2.00 4.10 6.68
C THR A 51 -3.03 3.01 6.95
N GLY A 52 -3.63 2.50 5.87
CA GLY A 52 -4.60 1.41 5.93
C GLY A 52 -4.04 0.12 6.55
N PRO A 53 -4.83 -0.96 6.64
CA PRO A 53 -4.46 -2.05 7.55
C PRO A 53 -3.21 -2.87 7.11
N ASP A 54 -2.64 -2.59 5.92
CA ASP A 54 -1.44 -3.24 5.39
C ASP A 54 -0.17 -2.44 5.72
N PHE A 55 -0.32 -1.28 6.36
CA PHE A 55 0.74 -0.30 6.59
C PHE A 55 2.00 -0.93 7.21
N ARG A 56 1.85 -1.75 8.25
CA ARG A 56 2.98 -2.47 8.87
C ARG A 56 3.76 -3.30 7.84
N GLN A 57 3.07 -4.10 7.02
CA GLN A 57 3.72 -4.93 6.00
C GLN A 57 4.35 -4.08 4.89
N GLN A 58 3.68 -3.01 4.49
CA GLN A 58 4.16 -2.07 3.48
C GLN A 58 5.48 -1.42 3.90
N MET A 59 5.58 -0.94 5.15
CA MET A 59 6.79 -0.32 5.70
C MET A 59 7.95 -1.31 5.84
N LEU A 60 7.67 -2.53 6.30
CA LEU A 60 8.67 -3.59 6.39
C LEU A 60 9.23 -3.98 5.01
N ARG A 61 8.36 -4.11 3.99
CA ARG A 61 8.77 -4.48 2.63
C ARG A 61 9.52 -3.35 1.92
N SER A 62 9.14 -2.09 2.16
CA SER A 62 9.78 -0.93 1.54
C SER A 62 11.08 -0.50 2.23
N GLY A 63 11.35 -1.03 3.43
CA GLY A 63 12.56 -0.68 4.20
C GLY A 63 12.54 0.75 4.73
N VAL A 64 11.39 1.40 4.79
CA VAL A 64 11.25 2.77 5.32
C VAL A 64 11.34 2.72 6.84
N LYS A 65 12.31 3.44 7.42
CA LYS A 65 12.65 3.41 8.85
C LYS A 65 12.24 4.67 9.62
N LYS A 66 11.86 5.73 8.91
CA LYS A 66 11.46 7.02 9.46
C LYS A 66 10.32 7.55 8.62
N LEU A 67 9.34 8.19 9.25
CA LEU A 67 8.32 9.00 8.60
C LEU A 67 8.33 10.37 9.27
N ASP A 68 8.25 11.43 8.46
CA ASP A 68 8.12 12.81 8.92
C ASP A 68 6.66 13.24 9.02
N ALA A 69 5.78 12.71 8.16
CA ALA A 69 4.34 12.93 8.26
C ALA A 69 3.50 11.81 7.64
N VAL A 70 2.23 11.76 8.08
CA VAL A 70 1.16 10.95 7.51
C VAL A 70 0.10 11.89 6.95
N ILE A 71 -0.37 11.62 5.74
CA ILE A 71 -1.44 12.38 5.07
C ILE A 71 -2.57 11.41 4.79
N PHE A 72 -3.77 11.70 5.26
CA PHE A 72 -4.97 10.93 4.95
C PHE A 72 -5.73 11.56 3.80
N THR A 73 -6.22 10.72 2.89
CA THR A 73 -7.09 11.16 1.81
C THR A 73 -8.54 11.34 2.27
N HIS A 74 -9.08 10.35 3.00
CA HIS A 74 -10.44 10.35 3.55
C HIS A 74 -10.62 9.22 4.60
N GLU A 75 -11.80 9.11 5.19
CA GLU A 75 -12.11 8.34 6.39
C GLU A 75 -12.63 6.90 6.17
N HIS A 76 -12.26 6.26 5.06
CA HIS A 76 -12.58 4.84 4.83
C HIS A 76 -11.53 3.91 5.45
N LYS A 77 -11.99 2.71 5.84
CA LYS A 77 -11.19 1.70 6.56
C LYS A 77 -9.90 1.28 5.84
N ASP A 78 -9.90 1.26 4.52
CA ASP A 78 -8.77 0.81 3.71
C ASP A 78 -7.62 1.82 3.59
N HIS A 79 -7.81 3.02 4.14
CA HIS A 79 -6.88 4.14 4.13
C HIS A 79 -6.25 4.39 5.50
#